data_AF-A0A962UB94-F1
#
_entry.id   AF-A0A962UB94-F1
#
_cell.length_a   1.000
_cell.length_b   1.000
_cell.length_c   1.000
_cell.angle_alpha   90.00
_cell.angle_beta   90.00
_cell.angle_gamma   90.00
#
_symmetry.space_group_name_H-M   'P 1'
#
loop_
_entity.id
_entity.type
_entity.pdbx_description
1 polymer ?
#
loop_
_entity_poly.entity_id
_entity_poly.type
_entity_poly.pdbx_seq_one_letter_code
_entity_poly.pdbx_strand_id
1 'polypeptide(L)'
;MMNTSIPRDSSTVNITLIAPLSGPLVPIERVPDPVFAQKMVGDGISIDPLDQCLRAPCNGEITQLHPAGHAVTVTTPQGIEVLMHIGLDTVGLK
;
A
#
# COMPACT_ATOMS: atom_id res chain seq x y z
N MET A 1 -10.42 6.49 45.02
CA MET A 1 -10.03 6.95 43.67
C MET A 1 -9.87 5.70 42.82
N MET A 2 -10.80 5.44 41.91
CA MET A 2 -10.88 4.20 41.13
C MET A 2 -9.88 4.29 39.97
N ASN A 3 -8.83 3.48 39.99
CA ASN A 3 -7.87 3.40 38.88
C ASN A 3 -8.37 2.35 37.88
N THR A 4 -9.16 2.79 36.91
CA THR A 4 -9.63 1.93 35.81
C THR A 4 -8.46 1.64 34.88
N SER A 5 -7.81 0.51 35.11
CA SER A 5 -6.88 -0.10 34.16
C SER A 5 -7.63 -0.44 32.88
N ILE A 6 -7.44 0.39 31.85
CA ILE A 6 -7.91 0.14 30.49
C ILE A 6 -7.13 -1.07 29.96
N PRO A 7 -7.78 -2.18 29.56
CA PRO A 7 -7.10 -3.21 28.80
C PRO A 7 -6.80 -2.61 27.42
N ARG A 8 -5.52 -2.26 27.17
CA ARG A 8 -5.04 -2.11 25.80
C ARG A 8 -5.00 -3.52 25.23
N ASP A 9 -6.09 -3.92 24.58
CA ASP A 9 -6.04 -5.04 23.64
C ASP A 9 -5.11 -4.62 22.50
N SER A 10 -3.81 -4.83 22.70
CA SER A 10 -2.79 -4.70 21.65
C SER A 10 -2.83 -5.97 20.80
N SER A 11 -3.99 -6.26 20.22
CA SER A 11 -4.15 -7.29 19.20
C SER A 11 -3.32 -6.87 17.99
N THR A 12 -2.05 -7.29 17.96
CA THR A 12 -1.16 -7.12 16.81
C THR A 12 -1.77 -7.88 15.63
N VAL A 13 -2.43 -7.14 14.76
CA VAL A 13 -2.98 -7.67 13.51
C VAL A 13 -1.81 -7.88 12.55
N ASN A 14 -1.36 -9.14 12.46
CA ASN A 14 -0.35 -9.52 11.49
C ASN A 14 -1.00 -9.71 10.12
N ILE A 15 -0.72 -8.81 9.19
CA ILE A 15 -1.13 -8.95 7.79
C ILE A 15 0.07 -9.40 6.97
N THR A 16 -0.11 -10.50 6.24
CA THR A 16 0.88 -10.93 5.25
C THR A 16 0.51 -10.33 3.91
N LEU A 17 1.40 -9.47 3.39
CA LEU A 17 1.30 -8.92 2.05
C LEU A 17 2.17 -9.75 1.11
N ILE A 18 1.56 -10.27 0.05
CA ILE A 18 2.24 -10.94 -1.06
C ILE A 18 2.70 -9.87 -2.04
N ALA A 19 3.86 -10.07 -2.68
CA ALA A 19 4.34 -9.16 -3.71
C ALA A 19 3.31 -9.05 -4.85
N PRO A 20 2.75 -7.85 -5.10
CA PRO A 20 1.75 -7.66 -6.15
C PRO A 20 2.37 -7.67 -7.55
N LEU A 21 3.69 -7.45 -7.64
CA LEU A 21 4.48 -7.42 -8.87
C LEU A 21 5.81 -8.16 -8.64
N SER A 22 6.32 -8.78 -9.70
CA SER A 22 7.66 -9.35 -9.71
C SER A 22 8.67 -8.25 -10.02
N GLY A 23 9.74 -8.14 -9.23
CA GLY A 23 10.74 -7.10 -9.43
C GLY A 23 11.71 -6.92 -8.26
N PRO A 24 12.81 -6.16 -8.44
CA PRO A 24 13.67 -5.79 -7.33
C PRO A 24 12.94 -4.80 -6.41
N LEU A 25 13.09 -5.04 -5.11
CA LEU A 25 12.54 -4.18 -4.07
C LEU A 25 13.43 -2.95 -3.90
N VAL A 26 12.82 -1.78 -3.94
CA VAL A 26 13.47 -0.48 -3.83
C VAL A 26 12.91 0.22 -2.58
N PRO A 27 13.76 0.84 -1.74
CA PRO A 27 13.29 1.65 -0.63
C PRO A 27 12.38 2.77 -1.14
N ILE A 28 11.26 3.02 -0.45
CA ILE A 28 10.29 4.06 -0.85
C ILE A 28 10.94 5.45 -0.92
N GLU A 29 12.00 5.68 -0.15
CA GLU A 29 12.80 6.92 -0.14
C GLU A 29 13.56 7.18 -1.44
N ARG A 30 13.79 6.15 -2.28
CA ARG A 30 14.48 6.28 -3.58
C ARG A 30 13.51 6.55 -4.73
N VAL A 31 12.21 6.56 -4.45
CA VAL A 31 11.17 6.87 -5.45
C VAL A 31 11.31 8.34 -5.87
N PRO A 32 11.35 8.69 -7.17
CA PRO A 32 11.53 10.08 -7.63
C PRO A 32 10.28 10.98 -7.43
N ASP A 33 9.43 10.66 -6.47
CA ASP A 33 8.24 11.43 -6.12
C ASP A 33 8.29 11.78 -4.61
N PRO A 34 8.28 13.08 -4.25
CA PRO A 34 8.40 13.50 -2.86
C PRO A 34 7.23 13.05 -1.98
N VAL A 35 6.04 12.83 -2.54
CA VAL A 35 4.86 12.35 -1.81
C VAL A 35 5.08 10.95 -1.25
N PHE A 36 5.70 10.08 -2.06
CA PHE A 36 6.06 8.72 -1.65
C PHE A 36 7.38 8.69 -0.88
N ALA A 37 8.41 9.39 -1.36
CA ALA A 37 9.73 9.38 -0.73
C ALA A 37 9.73 9.96 0.70
N GLN A 38 8.84 10.92 0.98
CA GLN A 38 8.64 11.47 2.33
C GLN A 38 7.60 10.72 3.16
N LYS A 39 7.07 9.58 2.66
CA LYS A 39 6.07 8.75 3.34
C LYS A 39 4.81 9.53 3.73
N MET A 40 4.43 10.56 2.97
CA MET A 40 3.27 11.40 3.30
C MET A 40 1.94 10.65 3.20
N VAL A 41 1.87 9.66 2.30
CA VAL A 41 0.68 8.82 2.09
C VAL A 41 0.67 7.59 3.01
N GLY A 42 1.84 7.17 3.47
CA GLY A 42 2.02 6.01 4.33
C GLY A 42 3.43 5.45 4.24
N ASP A 43 3.78 4.58 5.19
CA ASP A 43 5.00 3.80 5.11
C ASP A 43 4.80 2.61 4.17
N GLY A 44 5.86 2.20 3.48
CA GLY A 44 5.76 1.16 2.48
C GLY A 44 7.06 0.89 1.76
N ILE A 45 6.93 0.20 0.63
CA ILE A 45 8.04 -0.21 -0.23
C ILE A 45 7.72 0.13 -1.68
N SER A 46 8.77 0.28 -2.49
CA SER A 46 8.65 0.38 -3.94
C SER A 46 9.16 -0.92 -4.58
N ILE A 47 8.60 -1.27 -5.72
CA ILE A 47 9.02 -2.42 -6.52
C ILE A 47 9.18 -1.93 -7.94
N ASP A 48 10.33 -2.21 -8.56
CA ASP A 48 10.56 -1.94 -9.98
C ASP A 48 9.99 -3.10 -10.81
N PRO A 49 8.86 -2.92 -11.52
CA PRO A 49 8.15 -4.05 -12.12
C PRO A 49 8.92 -4.67 -13.29
N LEU A 50 9.10 -5.99 -13.24
CA LEU A 50 9.57 -6.82 -14.35
C LEU A 50 8.42 -7.50 -15.11
N ASP A 51 7.23 -7.53 -14.52
CA ASP A 51 6.01 -8.10 -15.08
C ASP A 51 4.96 -6.99 -15.29
N GLN A 52 4.08 -7.18 -16.26
CA GLN A 52 3.01 -6.25 -16.62
C GLN A 52 1.67 -6.60 -15.94
N CYS A 53 1.62 -7.72 -15.21
CA CYS A 53 0.43 -8.16 -14.49
C CYS A 53 0.50 -7.80 -13.00
N LEU A 54 -0.27 -6.79 -12.59
CA LEU A 54 -0.53 -6.51 -11.18
C LEU A 54 -1.44 -7.61 -10.59
N ARG A 55 -1.04 -8.15 -9.44
CA ARG A 55 -1.83 -9.13 -8.67
C ARG A 55 -2.25 -8.54 -7.33
N ALA A 56 -3.31 -9.08 -6.75
CA ALA A 56 -3.75 -8.69 -5.43
C ALA A 56 -2.70 -9.10 -4.37
N PRO A 57 -2.23 -8.17 -3.51
CA PRO A 57 -1.22 -8.45 -2.49
C PRO A 57 -1.84 -9.17 -1.28
N CYS A 58 -3.15 -9.09 -1.10
CA CYS A 58 -3.86 -9.69 0.01
C CYS A 58 -5.33 -9.94 -0.36
N ASN A 59 -6.00 -10.75 0.45
CA ASN A 59 -7.45 -10.88 0.40
C ASN A 59 -8.08 -9.57 0.88
N GLY A 60 -9.04 -9.05 0.14
CA GLY A 60 -9.71 -7.79 0.46
C GLY A 60 -10.68 -7.36 -0.63
N GLU A 61 -11.29 -6.21 -0.42
CA GLU A 61 -12.20 -5.56 -1.37
C GLU A 61 -11.51 -4.37 -2.03
N ILE A 62 -11.69 -4.19 -3.34
CA ILE A 62 -11.20 -3.02 -4.04
C ILE A 62 -12.13 -1.85 -3.68
N THR A 63 -11.68 -0.94 -2.83
CA THR A 63 -12.48 0.21 -2.38
C THR A 63 -12.31 1.43 -3.26
N GLN A 64 -11.14 1.56 -3.90
CA GLN A 64 -10.88 2.65 -4.81
C GLN A 64 -10.09 2.17 -6.01
N LEU A 65 -10.51 2.56 -7.20
CA LEU A 65 -9.77 2.36 -8.43
C LEU A 65 -9.68 3.69 -9.15
N HIS A 66 -8.47 4.15 -9.43
CA HIS A 66 -8.25 5.41 -10.10
C HIS A 66 -8.73 5.31 -11.57
N PRO A 67 -9.43 6.32 -12.12
CA PRO A 67 -10.00 6.25 -13.47
C PRO A 67 -8.99 5.93 -14.58
N ALA A 68 -7.75 6.40 -14.40
CA ALA A 68 -6.64 6.13 -15.33
C ALA A 68 -5.96 4.77 -15.11
N GLY A 69 -6.46 3.93 -14.20
CA GLY A 69 -5.99 2.56 -13.98
C GLY A 69 -4.62 2.42 -13.30
N HIS A 70 -3.97 3.52 -12.91
CA HIS A 70 -2.62 3.51 -12.35
C HIS A 70 -2.57 3.39 -10.82
N ALA A 71 -3.72 3.48 -10.13
CA ALA A 71 -3.75 3.29 -8.68
C ALA A 71 -4.98 2.51 -8.27
N VAL A 72 -4.79 1.61 -7.31
CA VAL A 72 -5.85 0.78 -6.75
C VAL A 72 -5.64 0.68 -5.24
N THR A 73 -6.73 0.84 -4.50
CA THR A 73 -6.76 0.67 -3.04
C THR A 73 -7.55 -0.59 -2.72
N VAL A 74 -6.94 -1.47 -1.94
CA VAL A 74 -7.56 -2.70 -1.44
C VAL A 74 -7.72 -2.58 0.06
N THR A 75 -8.94 -2.75 0.55
CA THR A 75 -9.22 -2.79 1.99
C THR A 75 -9.28 -4.24 2.44
N THR A 76 -8.43 -4.59 3.37
CA THR A 76 -8.38 -5.93 3.98
C THR A 76 -9.58 -6.14 4.91
N PRO A 77 -9.98 -7.40 5.18
CA PRO A 77 -11.03 -7.72 6.16
C PRO A 77 -10.71 -7.21 7.58
N GLN A 78 -9.44 -6.91 7.86
CA GLN A 78 -9.01 -6.35 9.14
C GLN A 78 -9.11 -4.80 9.19
N GLY A 79 -9.61 -4.16 8.12
CA GLY A 79 -9.78 -2.71 8.05
C GLY A 79 -8.51 -1.93 7.69
N ILE A 80 -7.44 -2.62 7.24
CA ILE A 80 -6.22 -1.96 6.76
C ILE A 80 -6.35 -1.69 5.26
N GLU A 81 -6.08 -0.45 4.87
CA GLU A 81 -6.07 0.00 3.48
C GLU A 81 -4.67 -0.16 2.87
N VAL A 82 -4.59 -0.86 1.76
CA VAL A 82 -3.36 -1.07 0.99
C VAL A 82 -3.49 -0.32 -0.32
N LEU A 83 -2.75 0.78 -0.46
CA LEU A 83 -2.65 1.53 -1.70
C LEU A 83 -1.53 0.97 -2.57
N MET A 84 -1.87 0.59 -3.79
CA MET A 84 -0.90 0.24 -4.84
C MET A 84 -0.95 1.31 -5.92
N HIS A 85 0.16 2.03 -6.08
CA HIS A 85 0.35 3.04 -7.10
C HIS A 85 1.38 2.53 -8.12
N ILE A 86 1.02 2.52 -9.40
CA ILE A 86 1.78 1.91 -10.49
C ILE A 86 2.16 3.01 -11.46
N GLY A 87 3.46 3.17 -11.64
CA GLY A 87 4.02 4.23 -12.47
C GLY A 87 4.26 5.50 -11.67
N LEU A 88 5.48 6.00 -11.77
CA LEU A 88 5.78 7.37 -11.43
C LEU A 88 5.32 8.20 -12.64
N ASP A 89 4.43 9.17 -12.45
CA ASP A 89 4.05 10.10 -13.51
C ASP A 89 3.11 9.56 -14.63
N THR A 90 2.23 8.61 -14.32
CA THR A 90 1.11 8.26 -15.23
C THR A 90 -0.02 9.30 -15.22
N VAL A 91 0.10 10.38 -14.43
CA VAL A 91 -0.84 11.51 -14.43
C VAL A 91 -0.68 12.37 -15.70
N GLY A 92 0.43 12.20 -16.43
CA GLY A 92 0.74 12.91 -17.67
C GLY A 92 0.57 12.13 -18.98
N LEU A 93 0.12 10.87 -18.96
CA LEU A 93 -0.19 10.13 -20.19
C LEU A 93 -1.57 10.55 -20.71
N LYS A 94 -1.54 11.33 -21.79
CA LYS A 94 -2.69 11.85 -22.53
C LYS A 94 -3.27 10.80 -23.48
#